data_AF-A0A660UBH0-F1
#
_entry.id   AF-A0A660UBH0-F1
#
_cell.length_a   1.000
_cell.length_b   1.000
_cell.length_c   1.000
_cell.angle_alpha   90.00
_cell.angle_beta   90.00
_cell.angle_gamma   90.00
#
_symmetry.space_group_name_H-M   'P 1'
#
loop_
_entity.id
_entity.type
_entity.pdbx_description
1 polymer ?
#
loop_
_entity_poly.entity_id
_entity_poly.type
_entity_poly.pdbx_seq_one_letter_code
_entity_poly.pdbx_strand_id
1 'polypeptide(L)' 'MEILSGQLVPLFSLLALLASMAPIDESILFTVSGEIWVMDPQGGSRERLVQGIYPRFSPDGRRIAFCRW' A
#
# COMPACT_ATOMS: atom_id res chain seq x y z
N MET A 1 -3.39 28.48 33.92
CA MET A 1 -4.52 28.36 32.97
C MET A 1 -3.90 28.33 31.58
N GLU A 2 -3.42 27.16 31.16
CA GLU A 2 -2.82 26.97 29.85
C GLU A 2 -3.94 26.74 28.84
N ILE A 3 -4.10 27.70 27.94
CA ILE A 3 -5.09 27.64 26.87
C ILE A 3 -4.49 26.68 25.84
N LEU A 4 -5.03 25.48 25.74
CA LEU A 4 -4.65 24.50 24.72
C LEU A 4 -4.86 25.14 23.34
N SER A 5 -3.74 25.50 22.71
CA SER A 5 -3.71 26.05 21.36
C SER A 5 -4.40 25.09 20.40
N GLY A 6 -5.53 25.51 19.82
CA GLY A 6 -6.24 24.74 18.81
C GLY A 6 -5.32 24.45 17.63
N GLN A 7 -4.83 23.23 17.54
CA GLN A 7 -4.09 22.76 16.38
C GLN A 7 -5.09 22.66 15.23
N LEU A 8 -4.96 23.55 14.25
CA LEU A 8 -5.62 23.42 12.96
C LEU A 8 -5.16 22.10 12.37
N VAL A 9 -6.03 21.08 12.39
CA VAL A 9 -5.79 19.85 11.65
C VAL A 9 -5.88 20.24 10.18
N PRO A 10 -4.77 20.20 9.45
CA PRO A 10 -4.75 20.74 8.11
C PRO A 10 -5.55 19.83 7.17
N LEU A 11 -6.19 20.43 6.17
CA LEU A 11 -7.08 19.72 5.25
C LEU A 11 -6.36 18.55 4.53
N PHE A 12 -5.04 18.61 4.37
CA PHE A 12 -4.25 17.50 3.83
C PHE A 12 -4.29 16.24 4.72
N SER A 13 -4.41 16.37 6.04
CA SER A 13 -4.56 15.24 6.95
C SER A 13 -5.93 14.57 6.78
N LEU A 14 -6.98 15.35 6.50
CA LEU A 14 -8.30 14.81 6.18
C LEU A 14 -8.32 14.13 4.80
N LEU A 15 -7.66 14.72 3.81
CA LEU A 15 -7.44 14.13 2.50
C LEU A 15 -6.66 12.81 2.58
N ALA A 16 -5.64 12.73 3.45
CA ALA A 16 -4.90 11.49 3.68
C ALA A 16 -5.78 10.37 4.28
N LEU A 17 -6.73 10.73 5.15
CA LEU A 17 -7.71 9.78 5.69
C LEU A 17 -8.68 9.29 4.62
N LEU A 18 -9.14 10.19 3.74
CA LEU A 18 -10.02 9.85 2.60
C LEU A 18 -9.30 9.03 1.53
N ALA A 19 -8.02 9.33 1.25
CA ALA A 19 -7.18 8.54 0.35
C ALA A 19 -6.94 7.12 0.88
N SER A 20 -6.87 6.96 2.20
CA SER A 20 -6.80 5.63 2.82
C SER A 20 -8.09 4.81 2.68
N MET A 21 -9.20 5.40 2.23
CA MET A 21 -10.49 4.73 2.00
C MET A 21 -10.75 4.45 0.51
N ALA A 22 -9.93 4.98 -0.40
CA ALA A 22 -10.00 4.61 -1.81
C ALA A 22 -9.42 3.20 -1.97
N PRO A 23 -10.07 2.30 -2.74
CA PRO A 23 -9.44 1.03 -3.09
C PRO A 23 -8.11 1.37 -3.77
N ILE A 24 -7.03 0.76 -3.28
CA ILE A 24 -5.72 0.79 -3.93
C ILE A 24 -5.96 0.41 -5.39
N ASP A 25 -5.58 1.30 -6.32
CA ASP A 25 -5.52 1.03 -7.76
C ASP A 25 -5.05 -0.40 -7.96
N GLU A 26 -5.83 -1.22 -8.67
CA GLU A 26 -5.81 -2.70 -8.69
C GLU A 26 -4.43 -3.30 -8.99
N SER A 27 -3.48 -3.22 -8.08
CA SER A 27 -2.10 -3.58 -8.38
C SER A 27 -1.96 -5.09 -8.57
N ILE A 28 -1.07 -5.52 -9.46
CA ILE A 28 -0.79 -6.94 -9.71
C ILE A 28 0.47 -7.33 -8.93
N LEU A 29 0.35 -8.36 -8.07
CA LEU A 29 1.49 -9.02 -7.46
C LEU A 29 1.91 -10.23 -8.27
N PHE A 30 3.20 -10.37 -8.52
CA PHE A 30 3.75 -11.52 -9.21
C PHE A 30 5.15 -11.84 -8.72
N THR A 31 5.63 -13.03 -9.06
CA THR A 31 6.94 -13.53 -8.63
C THR A 31 7.86 -13.74 -9.83
N VAL A 32 9.08 -13.20 -9.74
CA VAL A 32 10.15 -13.41 -10.72
C VAL A 32 11.40 -13.85 -9.97
N SER A 33 11.92 -15.05 -10.28
CA SER A 33 13.18 -15.55 -9.70
C SER A 33 13.25 -15.52 -8.17
N GLY A 34 12.13 -15.80 -7.48
CA GLY A 34 12.06 -15.77 -6.01
C GLY A 34 11.93 -14.35 -5.42
N GLU A 35 11.58 -13.37 -6.24
CA GLU A 35 11.34 -12.00 -5.83
C GLU A 35 9.89 -11.62 -6.11
N ILE A 36 9.27 -10.91 -5.18
CA ILE A 36 7.91 -10.40 -5.29
C ILE A 36 7.98 -8.98 -5.85
N TRP A 37 7.20 -8.76 -6.89
CA TRP A 37 7.08 -7.50 -7.61
C TRP A 37 5.62 -7.05 -7.60
N VAL A 38 5.44 -5.73 -7.70
CA VAL A 38 4.14 -5.10 -7.90
C VAL A 38 4.18 -4.25 -9.16
N MET A 39 3.07 -4.21 -9.90
CA MET A 39 2.90 -3.32 -11.03
C MET A 39 1.44 -2.89 -11.19
N ASP A 40 1.22 -1.83 -11.94
CA ASP A 40 -0.10 -1.39 -12.39
C ASP A 40 -0.74 -2.39 -13.38
N PRO A 41 -2.07 -2.58 -13.38
CA PRO A 41 -2.80 -3.43 -14.33
C PRO A 41 -2.49 -3.20 -15.80
N GLN A 42 -2.21 -1.95 -16.18
CA GLN A 42 -1.90 -1.57 -17.55
C GLN A 42 -0.50 -2.01 -17.96
N GLY A 43 0.24 -2.71 -17.09
CA GLY A 43 1.54 -3.30 -17.40
C GLY A 43 2.67 -2.27 -17.43
N GLY A 44 2.50 -1.15 -16.71
CA GLY A 44 3.49 -0.07 -16.64
C GLY A 44 4.68 -0.38 -15.73
N SER A 45 5.09 0.61 -14.96
CA SER A 45 6.26 0.51 -14.07
C SER A 45 6.11 -0.61 -13.05
N ARG A 46 7.17 -1.40 -12.90
CA ARG A 46 7.28 -2.49 -11.92
C ARG A 46 8.20 -2.10 -10.78
N GLU A 47 7.82 -2.41 -9.56
CA GLU A 47 8.60 -2.20 -8.35
C GLU A 47 8.86 -3.53 -7.65
N ARG A 48 10.11 -3.74 -7.21
CA ARG A 48 10.48 -4.91 -6.41
C ARG A 48 10.19 -4.64 -4.95
N LEU A 49 9.39 -5.50 -4.32
CA LEU A 49 9.03 -5.35 -2.91
C LEU A 49 9.99 -6.12 -2.00
N VAL A 50 10.13 -7.43 -2.20
CA VAL A 50 10.85 -8.31 -1.27
C VAL A 50 11.22 -9.64 -1.93
N GLN A 51 12.17 -10.39 -1.35
CA GLN A 51 12.36 -11.81 -1.70
C GLN A 51 11.26 -12.67 -1.08
N GLY A 52 10.70 -13.58 -1.87
CA GLY A 52 9.62 -14.47 -1.48
C GLY A 52 8.86 -15.03 -2.68
N ILE A 53 7.87 -15.87 -2.39
CA ILE A 53 7.01 -16.53 -3.37
C ILE A 53 5.55 -16.57 -2.92
N TYR A 54 4.65 -16.81 -3.87
CA TYR A 54 3.20 -16.91 -3.65
C TYR A 54 2.57 -15.71 -2.93
N PRO A 55 2.82 -14.47 -3.39
CA PRO A 55 2.24 -13.29 -2.77
C PRO A 55 0.73 -13.22 -2.96
N ARG A 56 0.02 -12.70 -1.96
CA ARG A 56 -1.41 -12.36 -2.06
C ARG A 56 -1.73 -11.14 -1.21
N PHE A 57 -2.59 -10.26 -1.71
CA PHE A 57 -3.16 -9.18 -0.90
C PHE A 57 -4.07 -9.71 0.21
N SER A 58 -4.08 -9.01 1.35
CA SER A 58 -5.18 -9.11 2.30
C SER A 58 -6.50 -8.62 1.67
N PRO A 59 -7.67 -9.04 2.17
CA PRO A 59 -8.95 -8.61 1.62
C PRO A 59 -9.16 -7.08 1.60
N ASP A 60 -8.51 -6.35 2.50
CA ASP A 60 -8.52 -4.89 2.57
C ASP A 60 -7.41 -4.21 1.74
N GLY A 61 -6.57 -4.97 1.04
CA GLY A 61 -5.47 -4.49 0.20
C GLY A 61 -4.28 -3.90 0.96
N ARG A 62 -4.34 -3.78 2.29
CA ARG A 62 -3.33 -3.06 3.09
C ARG A 62 -2.09 -3.88 3.44
N ARG A 63 -2.15 -5.20 3.25
CA ARG A 63 -1.06 -6.12 3.59
C ARG A 63 -0.86 -7.14 2.48
N ILE A 64 0.35 -7.71 2.46
CA ILE A 64 0.71 -8.80 1.57
C ILE A 64 1.16 -9.98 2.43
N ALA A 65 0.52 -11.12 2.21
CA ALA A 65 0.98 -12.42 2.72
C ALA A 65 1.87 -13.08 1.66
N PHE A 66 2.95 -13.73 2.08
CA PHE A 66 3.89 -14.42 1.20
C PHE A 66 4.68 -15.51 1.95
N CYS A 67 5.29 -16.43 1.20
CA CYS A 67 6.18 -17.45 1.73
C CYS A 67 7.64 -17.07 1.47
N ARG A 68 8.52 -17.40 2.42
CA ARG A 68 9.97 -17.36 2.27
C ARG A 68 10.59 -18.49 3.12
N TRP A 69 11.83 -18.85 2.80
CA TRP A 69 12.62 -19.80 3.59
C TRP A 69 13.05 -19.21 4.93
#